data_AF-H1VI29-F1
#
_entry.id   AF-H1VI29-F1
#
_cell.length_a   1.000
_cell.length_b   1.000
_cell.length_c   1.000
_cell.angle_alpha   90.00
_cell.angle_beta   90.00
_cell.angle_gamma   90.00
#
_symmetry.space_group_name_H-M   'P 1'
#
loop_
_entity.id
_entity.type
_entity.pdbx_description
1 polymer ?
#
loop_
_entity_poly.entity_id
_entity_poly.type
_entity_poly.pdbx_seq_one_letter_code
_entity_poly.pdbx_strand_id
1 'polypeptide(L)' 'MREKKEKDFEEASAVVARHVKLLREYNEMKDAAQQLMGMVAEKRGVTVGSLYETGEFGVGPKD' A
#
# COMPACT_ATOMS: atom_id res chain seq x y z
N MET A 1 -19.47 17.70 -30.41
CA MET A 1 -18.93 18.24 -29.14
C MET A 1 -19.33 17.44 -27.90
N ARG A 2 -20.53 16.82 -27.84
CA ARG A 2 -20.95 15.96 -26.70
C ARG A 2 -20.14 14.66 -26.56
N GLU A 3 -19.98 13.91 -27.66
CA GLU A 3 -19.23 12.63 -27.64
C GLU A 3 -17.79 12.77 -27.16
N LYS A 4 -17.12 13.88 -27.51
CA LYS A 4 -15.74 14.15 -27.05
C LYS A 4 -15.69 14.32 -25.53
N LYS A 5 -16.66 15.04 -24.94
CA LYS A 5 -16.73 15.25 -23.49
C LYS A 5 -17.04 13.97 -22.71
N GLU A 6 -17.88 13.09 -23.26
CA GLU A 6 -18.15 11.78 -22.65
C GLU A 6 -16.91 10.89 -22.68
N LYS A 7 -16.21 10.83 -23.81
CA LYS A 7 -14.97 10.06 -23.92
C LYS A 7 -13.87 10.55 -22.97
N ASP A 8 -13.67 11.87 -22.89
CA ASP A 8 -12.71 12.48 -21.97
C ASP A 8 -13.06 12.16 -20.50
N PHE A 9 -14.35 12.12 -20.15
CA PHE A 9 -14.82 11.75 -18.82
C PHE A 9 -14.61 10.26 -18.51
N GLU A 10 -14.90 9.37 -19.46
CA GLU A 10 -14.65 7.93 -19.31
C GLU A 10 -13.16 7.62 -19.14
N GLU A 11 -12.28 8.27 -19.92
CA GLU A 11 -10.84 8.11 -19.78
C GLU A 11 -10.33 8.59 -18.42
N ALA A 12 -10.81 9.76 -17.94
CA ALA A 12 -10.48 10.26 -16.61
C ALA A 12 -10.97 9.33 -15.49
N SER A 13 -12.20 8.84 -15.60
CA SER A 13 -12.78 7.86 -14.66
C SER A 13 -11.97 6.56 -14.63
N ALA A 14 -11.55 6.07 -15.79
CA ALA A 14 -10.71 4.88 -15.89
C ALA A 14 -9.33 5.09 -15.24
N VAL A 15 -8.73 6.27 -15.35
CA VAL A 15 -7.47 6.60 -14.66
C VAL A 15 -7.66 6.57 -13.14
N VAL A 16 -8.72 7.19 -12.63
CA VAL A 16 -9.02 7.20 -11.18
C VAL A 16 -9.29 5.79 -10.67
N ALA A 17 -10.10 5.01 -11.39
CA ALA A 17 -10.40 3.63 -11.01
C ALA A 17 -9.13 2.76 -10.93
N ARG A 18 -8.19 2.94 -11.86
CA ARG A 18 -6.88 2.26 -11.81
C ARG A 18 -6.07 2.67 -10.58
N HIS A 19 -6.02 3.97 -10.25
CA HIS A 19 -5.30 4.44 -9.06
C HIS A 19 -5.91 3.90 -7.77
N VAL A 20 -7.24 3.91 -7.65
CA VAL A 20 -7.95 3.36 -6.49
C VAL A 20 -7.65 1.86 -6.32
N LYS A 21 -7.64 1.11 -7.42
CA LYS A 21 -7.31 -0.31 -7.40
C LYS A 21 -5.88 -0.56 -6.92
N LEU A 22 -4.89 0.14 -7.49
CA LEU A 22 -3.49 0.01 -7.10
C LEU A 22 -3.25 0.38 -5.64
N LEU A 23 -3.90 1.44 -5.15
CA LEU A 23 -3.79 1.86 -3.76
C LEU A 23 -4.38 0.82 -2.80
N ARG A 24 -5.51 0.20 -3.17
CA ARG A 24 -6.12 -0.86 -2.38
C ARG A 24 -5.22 -2.10 -2.32
N GLU A 25 -4.70 -2.54 -3.47
CA GLU A 25 -3.77 -3.67 -3.55
C GLU A 25 -2.50 -3.43 -2.73
N TYR A 26 -1.95 -2.21 -2.78
CA TYR A 26 -0.83 -1.80 -1.95
C TYR A 26 -1.15 -1.90 -0.46
N ASN A 27 -2.27 -1.30 -0.03
CA ASN A 27 -2.66 -1.29 1.38
C ASN A 27 -2.90 -2.70 1.91
N GLU A 28 -3.57 -3.57 1.14
CA GLU A 28 -3.81 -4.96 1.52
C GLU A 28 -2.49 -5.73 1.76
N MET A 29 -1.50 -5.56 0.87
CA MET A 29 -0.18 -6.18 1.03
C MET A 29 0.58 -5.61 2.23
N LYS A 30 0.53 -4.28 2.41
CA LYS A 30 1.18 -3.60 3.54
C LYS A 30 0.62 -4.08 4.87
N ASP A 31 -0.70 -4.16 4.99
CA ASP A 31 -1.36 -4.60 6.23
C ASP A 31 -0.99 -6.05 6.57
N ALA A 32 -0.96 -6.95 5.58
CA ALA A 32 -0.53 -8.33 5.77
C ALA A 32 0.94 -8.42 6.24
N ALA A 33 1.84 -7.65 5.61
CA ALA A 33 3.25 -7.59 5.99
C ALA A 33 3.44 -7.06 7.43
N GLN A 34 2.72 -5.99 7.79
CA GLN A 34 2.78 -5.40 9.13
C GLN A 34 2.26 -6.34 10.21
N GLN A 35 1.21 -7.12 9.93
CA GLN A 35 0.73 -8.15 10.85
C GLN A 35 1.81 -9.22 11.09
N LEU A 36 2.46 -9.70 10.04
CA LEU A 36 3.56 -10.67 10.15
C LEU A 36 4.75 -10.09 10.93
N MET A 37 5.13 -8.85 10.65
CA MET A 37 6.17 -8.15 11.41
C MET A 37 5.81 -8.01 12.89
N GLY A 38 4.53 -7.77 13.21
CA GLY A 38 4.02 -7.78 14.58
C GLY A 38 4.28 -9.10 15.29
N MET A 39 3.97 -10.23 14.63
CA MET A 39 4.22 -11.57 15.18
C MET A 39 5.73 -11.85 15.37
N VAL A 40 6.58 -11.38 14.45
CA VAL A 40 8.03 -11.50 14.58
C VAL A 40 8.55 -10.68 15.75
N ALA A 41 8.08 -9.44 15.89
CA ALA A 41 8.46 -8.55 16.98
C ALA A 41 8.08 -9.14 18.35
N GLU A 42 6.84 -9.66 18.45
CA GLU A 42 6.35 -10.35 19.65
C GLU A 42 7.23 -11.54 20.02
N LYS A 43 7.53 -12.43 19.06
CA LYS A 43 8.42 -13.59 19.30
C LYS A 43 9.84 -13.20 19.71
N ARG A 44 10.33 -12.06 19.25
CA ARG A 44 11.68 -11.55 19.55
C ARG A 44 11.71 -10.71 20.83
N GLY A 45 10.57 -10.36 21.42
CA GLY A 45 10.49 -9.48 22.58
C GLY A 45 10.92 -8.03 22.29
N VAL A 46 10.77 -7.59 21.03
CA VAL A 46 11.14 -6.24 20.58
C VAL A 46 9.91 -5.50 20.04
N THR A 47 10.04 -4.20 19.79
CA THR A 47 8.97 -3.41 19.17
C THR A 47 9.01 -3.55 17.65
N VAL A 48 7.86 -3.41 16.97
CA VAL A 48 7.83 -3.40 15.50
C VAL A 48 8.69 -2.28 14.92
N GLY A 49 8.76 -1.11 15.61
CA GLY A 49 9.64 0.00 15.25
C GLY A 49 11.10 -0.41 15.10
N SER A 50 11.61 -1.22 16.03
CA SER A 50 13.00 -1.69 15.97
C SER A 50 13.28 -2.58 14.75
N LEU A 51 12.28 -3.34 14.25
CA LEU A 51 12.44 -4.15 13.03
C LEU A 51 12.57 -3.29 11.77
N TYR A 52 12.01 -2.08 11.75
CA TYR A 52 12.22 -1.13 10.67
C TYR A 52 13.62 -0.50 10.73
N GLU A 53 14.13 -0.24 11.94
CA GLU A 53 15.47 0.34 12.15
C GLU A 53 16.60 -0.61 11.75
N THR A 54 16.41 -1.92 11.91
CA THR A 54 17.41 -2.91 11.46
C THR A 54 17.52 -3.01 9.94
N GLY A 55 16.48 -2.59 9.20
CA GLY A 55 16.41 -2.75 7.75
C GLY A 55 16.35 -4.22 7.27
N GLU A 56 16.18 -5.18 8.18
CA GLU A 56 16.23 -6.62 7.90
C GLU A 56 15.22 -7.05 6.82
N PHE A 57 14.06 -6.40 6.82
CA PHE A 57 12.95 -6.70 5.91
C PHE A 57 12.90 -5.77 4.68
N GLY A 58 13.89 -4.87 4.52
CA GLY A 58 13.96 -3.96 3.38
C GLY A 58 12.85 -2.89 3.33
N VAL A 59 12.15 -2.68 4.45
CA VAL A 59 11.08 -1.68 4.59
C VAL A 59 11.44 -0.67 5.69
N GLY A 60 11.09 0.59 5.49
CA GLY A 60 11.28 1.66 6.46
C GLY A 60 9.99 2.07 7.16
N PRO A 61 10.07 2.88 8.23
CA PRO A 61 8.90 3.32 8.99
C PRO A 61 7.97 4.29 8.23
N LYS A 62 8.36 4.72 7.02
CA LYS A 62 7.60 5.66 6.17
C LYS A 62 7.00 4.99 4.93
N ASP A 63 7.27 3.70 4.72
CA ASP A 63 6.69 2.89 3.64
C ASP A 63 5.33 2.35 4.08
#